data_AF-A0A3B8SYF8-F1
#
_entry.id   AF-A0A3B8SYF8-F1
#
_cell.length_a   1.000
_cell.length_b   1.000
_cell.length_c   1.000
_cell.angle_alpha   90.00
_cell.angle_beta   90.00
_cell.angle_gamma   90.00
#
_symmetry.space_group_name_H-M   'P 1'
#
loop_
_entity.id
_entity.type
_entity.pdbx_description
1 polymer ?
#
loop_
_entity_poly.entity_id
_entity_poly.type
_entity_poly.pdbx_seq_one_letter_code
_entity_poly.pdbx_strand_id
1 'polypeptide(L)' 'MTTPITQVNIATRKSALAMWQAEYVQAKLKAHYPDLIINLVPMSTQGDRILDTPLAKIGGKGLFIKELEVAMQEG' A
#
# COMPACT_ATOMS: atom_id res chain seq x y z
N MET A 1 4.97 26.76 -11.92
CA MET A 1 5.89 26.44 -10.81
C MET A 1 5.30 25.24 -10.11
N THR A 2 5.93 24.06 -10.19
CA THR A 2 5.45 22.85 -9.50
C THR A 2 5.88 22.93 -8.05
N THR A 3 4.93 22.84 -7.12
CA THR A 3 5.20 22.75 -5.69
C THR A 3 6.08 21.51 -5.43
N PRO A 4 7.20 21.64 -4.71
CA PRO A 4 8.00 20.47 -4.37
C PRO A 4 7.17 19.51 -3.51
N ILE A 5 7.17 18.23 -3.89
CA ILE A 5 6.54 17.18 -3.08
C ILE A 5 7.41 16.97 -1.85
N THR A 6 6.89 17.31 -0.67
CA THR A 6 7.58 17.17 0.62
C THR A 6 7.14 15.93 1.39
N GLN A 7 6.03 15.29 0.97
CA GLN A 7 5.47 14.14 1.66
C GLN A 7 4.90 13.10 0.68
N VAL A 8 5.11 11.82 0.96
CA VAL A 8 4.55 10.67 0.24
C VAL A 8 3.93 9.70 1.24
N ASN A 9 2.68 9.30 0.97
CA ASN A 9 2.01 8.23 1.71
C ASN A 9 2.04 6.94 0.87
N ILE A 10 2.52 5.85 1.44
CA ILE A 10 2.56 4.52 0.80
C ILE A 10 1.46 3.66 1.41
N ALA A 11 0.38 3.46 0.66
CA ALA A 11 -0.65 2.50 1.03
C ALA A 11 -0.12 1.07 0.87
N THR A 12 -0.28 0.23 1.89
CA THR A 12 0.18 -1.18 1.87
C THR A 12 -0.77 -2.10 2.63
N ARG A 13 -0.70 -3.41 2.37
CA ARG A 13 -1.42 -4.41 3.16
C ARG A 13 -0.73 -4.68 4.48
N LYS A 14 -1.51 -5.11 5.49
CA LYS A 14 -1.01 -5.48 6.82
C LYS A 14 -0.21 -6.79 6.88
N SER A 15 -0.28 -7.64 5.85
CA SER A 15 0.48 -8.89 5.83
C SER A 15 1.98 -8.64 5.94
N ALA A 16 2.71 -9.50 6.66
CA ALA A 16 4.14 -9.32 6.95
C ALA A 16 4.98 -9.06 5.68
N LEU A 17 4.72 -9.80 4.60
CA LEU A 17 5.43 -9.61 3.33
C LEU A 17 5.15 -8.24 2.70
N ALA A 18 3.91 -7.77 2.72
CA ALA A 18 3.54 -6.46 2.16
C ALA A 18 4.11 -5.30 2.99
N MET A 19 4.18 -5.44 4.31
CA MET A 19 4.86 -4.47 5.17
C MET A 19 6.35 -4.42 4.87
N TRP A 20 7.01 -5.58 4.76
CA TRP A 20 8.42 -5.65 4.38
C TRP A 20 8.69 -4.99 3.02
N GLN A 21 7.83 -5.23 2.02
CA GLN A 21 7.93 -4.59 0.71
C GLN A 21 7.80 -3.07 0.81
N ALA A 22 6.86 -2.56 1.61
CA ALA A 22 6.66 -1.13 1.80
C ALA A 22 7.83 -0.47 2.53
N GLU A 23 8.36 -1.11 3.58
CA GLU A 23 9.56 -0.65 4.30
C GLU A 23 10.80 -0.63 3.40
N TYR A 24 10.97 -1.66 2.56
CA TYR A 24 12.06 -1.71 1.58
C TYR A 24 12.00 -0.51 0.61
N VAL A 25 10.82 -0.21 0.07
CA VAL A 25 10.62 0.94 -0.82
C VAL A 25 10.84 2.27 -0.07
N GLN A 26 10.33 2.41 1.15
CA GLN A 26 10.56 3.59 1.99
C GLN A 26 12.06 3.83 2.22
N ALA A 27 12.83 2.78 2.54
CA ALA A 27 14.27 2.89 2.77
C ALA A 27 15.02 3.37 1.51
N LYS A 28 14.65 2.84 0.34
CA LYS A 28 15.22 3.27 -0.95
C LYS A 28 14.89 4.73 -1.26
N LEU A 29 13.65 5.16 -1.05
CA LEU A 29 13.25 6.54 -1.28
C LEU A 29 13.96 7.50 -0.33
N LYS A 30 14.07 7.19 0.97
CA LYS A 30 14.83 7.99 1.94
C LYS A 30 16.31 8.12 1.59
N ALA A 31 16.92 7.07 1.02
CA ALA A 31 18.32 7.12 0.61
C ALA A 31 18.57 8.11 -0.55
N HIS A 32 17.60 8.28 -1.44
CA HIS A 32 17.69 9.21 -2.57
C HIS A 32 17.12 10.60 -2.28
N TYR A 33 16.17 10.70 -1.35
CA TYR A 33 15.47 11.92 -0.97
C TYR A 33 15.40 12.03 0.57
N PRO A 34 16.49 12.47 1.23
CA PRO A 34 16.57 12.49 2.70
C PRO A 34 15.52 13.38 3.38
N ASP A 35 15.11 14.46 2.70
CA ASP A 35 14.13 15.42 3.21
C ASP A 35 12.67 15.02 2.92
N LEU A 36 12.45 13.91 2.20
CA LEU A 36 11.12 13.43 1.87
C LEU A 36 10.48 12.75 3.08
N ILE A 37 9.33 13.26 3.52
CA ILE A 37 8.54 12.63 4.58
C ILE A 37 7.78 11.46 3.98
N ILE A 38 8.04 10.23 4.44
CA ILE A 38 7.38 9.02 3.92
C ILE A 38 6.61 8.32 5.03
N ASN A 39 5.28 8.22 4.87
CA ASN A 39 4.39 7.53 5.79
C ASN A 39 3.91 6.22 5.18
N LEU A 40 3.96 5.14 5.95
CA LEU A 40 3.31 3.88 5.59
C LEU A 40 1.87 3.90 6.11
N VAL A 41 0.90 3.64 5.24
CA VAL A 41 -0.53 3.62 5.55
C VAL A 41 -1.02 2.17 5.42
N PRO A 42 -0.93 1.36 6.49
CA PRO A 42 -1.32 -0.04 6.45
C PRO A 42 -2.84 -0.21 6.42
N MET A 43 -3.33 -0.96 5.45
CA MET A 43 -4.75 -1.20 5.17
C MET A 43 -5.08 -2.70 5.24
N SER A 44 -6.34 -3.01 5.50
CA SER A 44 -6.88 -4.36 5.43
C SER A 44 -7.79 -4.47 4.21
N THR A 45 -7.61 -5.51 3.40
CA THR A 45 -8.42 -5.74 2.20
C THR A 45 -9.47 -6.82 2.45
N GLN A 46 -10.49 -6.93 1.57
CA GLN A 46 -11.42 -8.06 1.62
C GLN A 46 -10.71 -9.41 1.55
N GLY A 47 -9.65 -9.53 0.75
CA GLY A 47 -8.85 -10.75 0.68
C GLY A 47 -8.09 -11.11 1.96
N ASP A 48 -7.83 -10.17 2.87
CA ASP A 48 -7.30 -10.49 4.21
C ASP A 48 -8.36 -11.15 5.11
N ARG A 49 -9.64 -10.90 4.82
CA ARG A 49 -10.78 -11.39 5.62
C ARG A 49 -11.29 -12.73 5.14
N ILE A 50 -11.01 -13.11 3.89
CA ILE A 50 -11.45 -14.36 3.28
C ILE A 50 -10.25 -15.31 3.21
N LEU A 51 -9.99 -16.03 4.30
CA LEU A 51 -8.91 -17.02 4.40
C LEU A 51 -9.36 -18.44 4.03
N ASP A 52 -10.66 -18.75 4.20
CA ASP A 52 -11.18 -20.11 4.12
C ASP A 52 -11.80 -20.48 2.76
N THR A 53 -11.74 -19.57 1.78
CA THR A 53 -12.25 -19.84 0.43
C THR A 53 -11.11 -19.87 -0.58
N PRO A 54 -10.98 -20.93 -1.39
CA PRO A 54 -9.99 -20.96 -2.47
C PRO A 54 -10.18 -19.75 -3.40
N LEU A 55 -9.09 -19.05 -3.71
CA LEU A 55 -9.09 -17.87 -4.59
C LEU A 55 -9.88 -18.09 -5.90
N ALA A 56 -9.78 -19.29 -6.47
CA ALA A 56 -10.48 -19.68 -7.69
C ALA A 56 -12.00 -19.60 -7.59
N LYS A 57 -12.57 -19.75 -6.39
CA LYS A 57 -14.01 -19.61 -6.12
C LYS A 57 -14.44 -18.17 -5.84
N ILE A 58 -13.52 -17.28 -5.49
CA ILE A 58 -13.83 -15.90 -5.07
C ILE A 58 -14.13 -15.00 -6.28
N GLY A 59 -13.75 -15.40 -7.49
CA GLY A 59 -14.28 -14.82 -8.74
C GLY A 59 -14.40 -13.28 -8.72
N GLY A 60 -13.30 -12.57 -8.52
CA GLY A 60 -13.32 -11.11 -8.42
C GLY A 60 -11.97 -10.48 -8.74
N LYS A 61 -11.93 -9.66 -9.81
CA LYS A 61 -10.78 -8.77 -10.07
C LYS A 61 -10.67 -7.79 -8.88
N GLY A 62 -9.48 -7.68 -8.28
CA GLY A 62 -9.19 -6.64 -7.29
C GLY A 62 -9.38 -6.99 -5.82
N LEU A 63 -9.48 -8.28 -5.44
CA LEU A 63 -9.69 -8.74 -4.05
C LEU A 63 -8.67 -8.20 -3.01
N PHE A 64 -7.49 -7.79 -3.47
CA PHE A 64 -6.40 -7.26 -2.63
C PHE A 64 -5.98 -5.84 -3.02
N ILE A 65 -6.65 -5.22 -3.99
CA ILE A 65 -6.21 -3.97 -4.63
C ILE A 65 -7.28 -2.89 -4.52
N LYS A 66 -8.56 -3.25 -4.54
CA LYS A 66 -9.67 -2.29 -4.58
C LYS A 66 -9.62 -1.28 -3.43
N GLU A 67 -9.34 -1.73 -2.21
CA GLU A 67 -9.24 -0.84 -1.05
C GLU A 67 -8.00 0.06 -1.10
N LEU A 68 -6.90 -0.39 -1.72
CA LEU A 68 -5.71 0.43 -1.92
C LEU A 68 -5.98 1.51 -2.98
N GLU A 69 -6.65 1.17 -4.08
CA GLU A 69 -7.03 2.12 -5.13
C GLU A 69 -7.97 3.21 -4.62
N VAL A 70 -8.96 2.85 -3.81
CA VAL A 70 -9.86 3.84 -3.17
C VAL A 70 -9.06 4.78 -2.27
N ALA A 71 -8.17 4.24 -1.42
CA ALA A 71 -7.35 5.06 -0.53
C ALA A 71 -6.41 6.02 -1.29
N MET A 72 -5.95 5.63 -2.47
CA MET A 72 -5.14 6.50 -3.33
C MET A 72 -5.97 7.57 -4.05
N GLN A 73 -7.27 7.35 -4.27
CA GLN A 73 -8.17 8.33 -4.88
C GLN A 73 -8.74 9.34 -3.88
N GLU A 74 -8.93 8.94 -2.63
CA GLU A 74 -9.52 9.77 -1.58
C GLU A 74 -8.48 10.58 -0.76
N GLY A 75 -7.19 10.26 -0.90
CA GLY A 75 -6.07 10.93 -0.24
C GLY A 75 -5.48 12.08 -1.04
#